data_AF-A0A7M2Z099-F1
#
_entry.id   AF-A0A7M2Z099-F1
#
_cell.length_a   1.000
_cell.length_b   1.000
_cell.length_c   1.000
_cell.angle_alpha   90.00
_cell.angle_beta   90.00
_cell.angle_gamma   90.00
#
_symmetry.space_group_name_H-M   'P 1'
#
loop_
_entity.id
_entity.type
_entity.pdbx_description
1 polymer ?
#
loop_
_entity_poly.entity_id
_entity_poly.type
_entity_poly.pdbx_seq_one_letter_code
_entity_poly.pdbx_strand_id
1 'polypeptide(L)'
;MDFDCAIAELDTLVETLEREGDERALHLLQLIDAIHRPGLELIVAGDLEHPVARALLAMYDLAALDERLQVEEALDLVRPYIHSHDGELELLDVEDGVVHLRLTGACHGCSGSAMTLRRGVEEVLREHYPSFREIVAHEPDGQLLQIASLRRPVFVEAGAAEDLAPGELRPLSLDGLAILLANVQGEIYAFRNGCPVDGLPLEGGRLTEAVLVCPWHNCAFDARTGKRVDDQSEPGLAVVPVAIEDGVVRVAVNVA
;
A
#
# COMPACT_ATOMS: atom_id res chain seq x y z
N MET A 1 -36.49 19.06 -12.87
CA MET A 1 -37.70 18.31 -13.18
C MET A 1 -37.61 17.02 -12.40
N ASP A 2 -38.61 16.68 -11.58
CA ASP A 2 -38.61 15.38 -10.89
C ASP A 2 -38.99 14.25 -11.85
N PHE A 3 -38.78 13.01 -11.41
CA PHE A 3 -38.96 11.82 -12.25
C PHE A 3 -40.41 11.66 -12.72
N ASP A 4 -41.38 11.81 -11.81
CA ASP A 4 -42.80 11.62 -12.13
C ASP A 4 -43.30 12.68 -13.12
N CYS A 5 -42.84 13.93 -12.99
CA CYS A 5 -43.12 15.01 -13.93
C CYS A 5 -42.53 14.73 -15.32
N ALA A 6 -41.29 14.22 -15.38
CA ALA A 6 -40.65 13.85 -16.63
C ALA A 6 -41.39 12.74 -17.38
N ILE A 7 -41.88 11.72 -16.65
CA ILE A 7 -42.68 10.63 -17.21
C ILE A 7 -44.01 11.15 -17.76
N ALA A 8 -44.73 11.97 -17.01
CA ALA A 8 -46.01 12.53 -17.46
C ALA A 8 -45.85 13.42 -18.72
N GLU A 9 -44.76 14.19 -18.79
CA GLU A 9 -44.44 15.00 -19.97
C GLU A 9 -44.09 14.13 -21.18
N LEU A 10 -43.29 13.07 -20.98
CA LEU A 10 -42.95 12.10 -22.02
C LEU A 10 -44.20 11.42 -22.58
N ASP A 11 -45.11 10.94 -21.73
CA ASP A 11 -46.36 10.31 -22.16
C ASP A 11 -47.19 11.26 -23.03
N THR A 12 -47.33 12.52 -22.59
CA THR A 12 -48.07 13.56 -23.33
C THR A 12 -47.45 13.81 -24.73
N LEU A 13 -46.12 13.82 -24.80
CA LEU A 13 -45.39 13.99 -26.07
C LEU A 13 -45.59 12.78 -26.99
N VAL A 14 -45.48 11.55 -26.47
CA VAL A 14 -45.70 10.34 -27.26
C VAL A 14 -47.12 10.27 -27.81
N GLU A 15 -48.14 10.52 -26.99
CA GLU A 15 -49.55 10.56 -27.45
C GLU A 15 -49.76 11.61 -28.56
N THR A 16 -49.10 12.76 -28.43
CA THR A 16 -49.14 13.82 -29.44
C THR A 16 -48.51 13.38 -30.76
N LEU A 17 -47.33 12.76 -30.70
CA LEU A 17 -46.62 12.25 -31.88
C LEU A 17 -47.40 11.14 -32.59
N GLU A 18 -48.03 10.24 -31.83
CA GLU A 18 -48.89 9.18 -32.38
C GLU A 18 -50.11 9.76 -33.10
N ARG A 19 -50.79 10.73 -32.48
CA ARG A 19 -51.95 11.42 -33.08
C ARG A 19 -51.58 12.16 -34.36
N GLU A 20 -50.36 12.69 -34.43
CA GLU A 20 -49.85 13.43 -35.59
C GLU A 20 -49.25 12.53 -36.66
N GLY A 21 -49.03 11.25 -36.34
CA GLY A 21 -48.50 10.26 -37.28
C GLY A 21 -47.02 10.48 -37.63
N ASP A 22 -46.21 11.00 -36.70
CA ASP A 22 -44.78 11.22 -36.94
C ASP A 22 -43.99 9.90 -36.84
N GLU A 23 -43.96 9.16 -37.95
CA GLU A 23 -43.29 7.87 -38.05
C GLU A 23 -41.78 7.94 -37.75
N ARG A 24 -41.13 9.09 -37.96
CA ARG A 24 -39.69 9.23 -37.71
C ARG A 24 -39.39 9.31 -36.22
N ALA A 25 -40.20 10.07 -35.48
CA ALA A 25 -40.07 10.18 -34.04
C ALA A 25 -40.35 8.83 -33.37
N LEU A 26 -41.39 8.13 -33.81
CA LEU A 26 -41.73 6.79 -33.31
C LEU A 26 -40.63 5.76 -33.62
N HIS A 27 -40.04 5.79 -34.82
CA HIS A 27 -38.91 4.93 -35.18
C HIS A 27 -37.69 5.21 -34.30
N LEU A 28 -37.39 6.48 -34.00
CA LEU A 28 -36.30 6.83 -33.08
C LEU A 28 -36.51 6.20 -31.69
N LEU A 29 -37.72 6.29 -31.14
CA LEU A 29 -38.05 5.68 -29.84
C LEU A 29 -37.87 4.15 -29.87
N GLN A 30 -38.25 3.49 -30.97
CA GLN A 30 -38.03 2.05 -31.14
C GLN A 30 -36.53 1.68 -31.19
N LEU A 31 -35.70 2.49 -31.85
CA LEU A 31 -34.25 2.27 -31.88
C LEU A 31 -33.63 2.47 -30.50
N ILE A 32 -34.08 3.47 -29.74
CA ILE A 32 -33.66 3.65 -28.36
C ILE A 32 -34.02 2.39 -27.56
N ASP A 33 -35.27 1.93 -27.58
CA ASP A 33 -35.67 0.72 -26.85
C ASP A 33 -34.82 -0.51 -27.23
N ALA A 34 -34.57 -0.72 -28.52
CA ALA A 34 -33.76 -1.84 -29.02
C ALA A 34 -32.30 -1.80 -28.53
N ILE A 35 -31.73 -0.62 -28.31
CA ILE A 35 -30.38 -0.46 -27.76
C ILE A 35 -30.36 -0.70 -26.24
N HIS A 36 -31.40 -0.23 -25.53
CA HIS A 36 -31.38 -0.14 -24.07
C HIS A 36 -31.91 -1.39 -23.38
N ARG A 37 -32.99 -1.99 -23.92
CA ARG A 37 -33.68 -3.14 -23.30
C ARG A 37 -32.77 -4.32 -23.00
N PRO A 38 -31.87 -4.78 -23.90
CA PRO A 38 -30.98 -5.90 -23.61
C PRO A 38 -30.01 -5.62 -22.45
N GLY A 39 -29.49 -4.39 -22.36
CA GLY A 39 -28.61 -3.99 -21.25
C GLY A 39 -29.37 -3.93 -19.92
N LEU A 40 -30.60 -3.42 -19.92
CA LEU A 40 -31.46 -3.38 -18.73
C LEU A 40 -31.81 -4.78 -18.22
N GLU A 41 -32.11 -5.73 -19.12
CA GLU A 41 -32.38 -7.12 -18.74
C GLU A 41 -31.19 -7.77 -18.03
N LEU A 42 -29.97 -7.52 -18.51
CA LEU A 42 -28.74 -8.01 -17.89
C LEU A 42 -28.47 -7.35 -16.53
N ILE A 43 -28.69 -6.03 -16.41
CA ILE A 43 -28.54 -5.30 -15.15
C ILE A 43 -29.52 -5.83 -14.10
N VAL A 44 -30.79 -6.06 -14.48
CA VAL A 44 -31.80 -6.65 -13.58
C VAL A 44 -31.45 -8.08 -13.18
N ALA A 45 -30.80 -8.83 -14.06
CA ALA A 45 -30.26 -10.17 -13.76
C ALA A 45 -28.98 -10.14 -12.91
N GLY A 46 -28.39 -8.97 -12.65
CA GLY A 46 -27.16 -8.78 -11.88
C GLY A 46 -25.86 -9.01 -12.66
N ASP A 47 -25.92 -9.17 -13.99
CA ASP A 47 -24.74 -9.39 -14.84
C ASP A 47 -24.15 -8.06 -15.33
N LEU A 48 -23.51 -7.33 -14.41
CA LEU A 48 -22.93 -6.01 -14.69
C LEU A 48 -21.63 -6.07 -15.52
N GLU A 49 -20.96 -7.22 -15.55
CA GLU A 49 -19.71 -7.42 -16.29
C GLU A 49 -19.94 -7.65 -17.79
N HIS A 50 -21.17 -8.01 -18.19
CA HIS A 50 -21.50 -8.24 -19.58
C HIS A 50 -21.26 -6.97 -20.43
N PRO A 51 -20.59 -7.06 -21.60
CA PRO A 51 -20.22 -5.88 -22.40
C PRO A 51 -21.38 -4.94 -22.75
N VAL A 52 -22.59 -5.49 -22.96
CA VAL A 52 -23.80 -4.70 -23.25
C VAL A 52 -24.30 -3.93 -22.03
N ALA A 53 -24.27 -4.54 -20.84
CA ALA A 53 -24.62 -3.87 -19.59
C ALA A 53 -23.61 -2.74 -19.30
N ARG A 54 -22.31 -3.03 -19.47
CA ARG A 54 -21.25 -2.02 -19.32
C ARG A 54 -21.38 -0.86 -20.29
N ALA A 55 -21.62 -1.13 -21.57
CA ALA A 55 -21.80 -0.09 -22.58
C ALA A 55 -23.03 0.78 -22.27
N LEU A 56 -24.13 0.17 -21.86
CA LEU A 56 -25.34 0.90 -21.45
C LEU A 56 -25.06 1.81 -20.26
N LEU A 57 -24.48 1.28 -19.19
CA LEU A 57 -24.14 2.06 -18.02
C LEU A 57 -23.17 3.21 -18.37
N ALA A 58 -22.17 2.97 -19.22
CA ALA A 58 -21.24 4.00 -19.67
C ALA A 58 -21.92 5.11 -20.49
N MET A 59 -22.92 4.81 -21.33
CA MET A 59 -23.66 5.82 -22.09
C MET A 59 -24.40 6.83 -21.21
N TYR A 60 -24.70 6.46 -19.96
CA TYR A 60 -25.39 7.30 -18.98
C TYR A 60 -24.48 7.79 -17.86
N ASP A 61 -23.16 7.58 -17.96
CA ASP A 61 -22.21 7.83 -16.88
C ASP A 61 -22.58 7.12 -15.56
N LEU A 62 -23.28 5.99 -15.67
CA LEU A 62 -23.70 5.09 -14.60
C LEU A 62 -22.83 3.84 -14.52
N ALA A 63 -21.87 3.68 -15.44
CA ALA A 63 -20.83 2.68 -15.23
C ALA A 63 -20.24 2.99 -13.86
N ALA A 64 -19.94 1.96 -13.08
CA ALA A 64 -18.93 2.09 -12.06
C ALA A 64 -17.67 2.60 -12.79
N LEU A 65 -17.58 3.93 -12.97
CA LEU A 65 -16.34 4.64 -13.14
C LEU A 65 -15.55 4.10 -11.99
N ASP A 66 -14.50 3.34 -12.32
CA ASP A 66 -13.65 2.64 -11.37
C ASP A 66 -13.54 3.53 -10.14
N GLU A 67 -14.24 3.15 -9.05
CA GLU A 67 -14.51 4.11 -7.97
C GLU A 67 -13.18 4.64 -7.43
N ARG A 68 -12.18 3.76 -7.48
CA ARG A 68 -10.78 4.06 -7.24
C ARG A 68 -10.24 5.16 -8.17
N LEU A 69 -10.50 5.12 -9.48
CA LEU A 69 -10.06 6.15 -10.43
C LEU A 69 -10.71 7.52 -10.14
N GLN A 70 -12.03 7.57 -9.89
CA GLN A 70 -12.69 8.85 -9.55
C GLN A 70 -12.15 9.45 -8.26
N VAL A 71 -11.98 8.60 -7.24
CA VAL A 71 -11.40 9.01 -5.97
C VAL A 71 -9.96 9.46 -6.19
N GLU A 72 -9.15 8.75 -6.97
CA GLU A 72 -7.76 9.12 -7.27
C GLU A 72 -7.67 10.51 -7.93
N GLU A 73 -8.50 10.79 -8.94
CA GLU A 73 -8.57 12.11 -9.59
C GLU A 73 -8.96 13.22 -8.61
N ALA A 74 -9.91 12.95 -7.70
CA ALA A 74 -10.27 13.88 -6.65
C ALA A 74 -9.11 14.13 -5.66
N LEU A 75 -8.38 13.07 -5.29
CA LEU A 75 -7.23 13.17 -4.38
C LEU A 75 -6.05 13.92 -5.01
N ASP A 76 -5.86 13.84 -6.32
CA ASP A 76 -4.82 14.58 -7.04
C ASP A 76 -4.95 16.11 -6.89
N LEU A 77 -6.16 16.62 -6.65
CA LEU A 77 -6.39 18.05 -6.39
C LEU A 77 -5.84 18.50 -5.04
N VAL A 78 -5.83 17.63 -4.03
CA VAL A 78 -5.38 17.96 -2.66
C VAL A 78 -3.94 17.56 -2.38
N ARG A 79 -3.38 16.60 -3.13
CA ARG A 79 -1.99 16.14 -3.00
C ARG A 79 -0.94 17.26 -3.01
N PRO A 80 -1.02 18.29 -3.89
CA PRO A 80 -0.06 19.39 -3.88
C PRO A 80 -0.05 20.18 -2.57
N TYR A 81 -1.23 20.41 -1.99
CA TYR A 81 -1.36 21.10 -0.70
C TYR A 81 -0.76 20.26 0.43
N ILE A 82 -1.05 18.95 0.45
CA ILE A 82 -0.54 18.02 1.47
C ILE A 82 0.99 17.91 1.38
N HIS A 83 1.55 17.77 0.17
CA HIS A 83 2.99 17.76 -0.06
C HIS A 83 3.67 19.05 0.37
N SER A 84 3.03 20.21 0.17
CA SER A 84 3.57 21.50 0.62
C SER A 84 3.69 21.63 2.14
N HIS A 85 2.98 20.77 2.88
CA HIS A 85 2.98 20.66 4.33
C HIS A 85 3.76 19.44 4.84
N ASP A 86 4.65 18.89 4.01
CA ASP A 86 5.51 17.75 4.35
C ASP A 86 4.70 16.52 4.78
N GLY A 87 3.60 16.29 4.06
CA GLY A 87 2.77 15.10 4.19
C GLY A 87 2.55 14.39 2.85
N GLU A 88 2.05 13.18 2.95
CA GLU A 88 1.78 12.29 1.83
C GLU A 88 0.40 11.65 2.04
N LEU A 89 -0.34 11.50 0.93
CA LEU A 89 -1.69 10.95 0.91
C LEU A 89 -1.77 9.81 -0.10
N GLU A 90 -2.10 8.62 0.41
CA GLU A 90 -2.20 7.38 -0.35
C GLU A 90 -3.62 6.83 -0.28
N LEU A 91 -4.17 6.44 -1.44
CA LEU A 91 -5.44 5.73 -1.54
C LEU A 91 -5.21 4.24 -1.39
N LEU A 92 -5.74 3.67 -0.31
CA LEU A 92 -5.64 2.24 -0.04
C LEU A 92 -6.73 1.48 -0.79
N ASP A 93 -7.99 1.89 -0.61
CA ASP A 93 -9.15 1.18 -1.14
C ASP A 93 -10.39 2.07 -1.24
N VAL A 94 -11.37 1.64 -2.05
CA VAL A 94 -12.69 2.28 -2.18
C VAL A 94 -13.75 1.20 -2.25
N GLU A 95 -14.65 1.16 -1.26
CA GLU A 95 -15.75 0.19 -1.21
C GLU A 95 -17.05 0.88 -0.80
N ASP A 96 -18.11 0.77 -1.62
CA ASP A 96 -19.47 1.23 -1.28
C ASP A 96 -19.54 2.72 -0.83
N GLY A 97 -18.73 3.59 -1.42
CA GLY A 97 -18.65 5.00 -1.03
C GLY A 97 -17.73 5.30 0.16
N VAL A 98 -17.11 4.28 0.75
CA VAL A 98 -16.14 4.41 1.85
C VAL A 98 -14.74 4.48 1.26
N VAL A 99 -14.05 5.59 1.52
CA VAL A 99 -12.71 5.84 0.99
C VAL A 99 -11.67 5.57 2.06
N HIS A 100 -10.84 4.55 1.85
CA HIS A 100 -9.77 4.16 2.76
C HIS A 100 -8.47 4.88 2.39
N LEU A 101 -8.03 5.78 3.26
CA LEU A 101 -6.86 6.65 3.01
C LEU A 101 -5.78 6.43 4.06
N ARG A 102 -4.52 6.58 3.65
CA ARG A 102 -3.37 6.73 4.54
C ARG A 102 -2.79 8.13 4.38
N LEU A 103 -2.58 8.80 5.51
CA LEU A 103 -1.94 10.10 5.56
C LEU A 103 -0.67 10.01 6.43
N THR A 104 0.48 10.32 5.87
CA THR A 104 1.80 10.31 6.55
C THR A 104 2.41 11.72 6.55
N GLY A 105 3.28 12.06 7.52
CA GLY A 105 4.05 13.32 7.51
C GLY A 105 4.08 14.11 8.82
N ALA A 106 4.62 15.34 8.75
CA ALA A 106 4.95 16.21 9.91
C ALA A 106 3.77 16.56 10.84
N CYS A 107 2.54 16.19 10.48
CA CYS A 107 1.34 16.43 11.28
C CYS A 107 1.03 15.34 12.34
N HIS A 108 1.87 14.31 12.51
CA HIS A 108 1.65 13.23 13.50
C HIS A 108 1.62 13.66 14.99
N GLY A 109 1.79 14.94 15.32
CA GLY A 109 1.87 15.41 16.72
C GLY A 109 0.91 16.54 17.13
N CYS A 110 0.15 17.15 16.20
CA CYS A 110 -0.75 18.27 16.51
C CYS A 110 -2.17 17.93 16.09
N SER A 111 -3.02 17.62 17.07
CA SER A 111 -4.45 17.27 16.89
C SER A 111 -5.26 18.31 16.09
N GLY A 112 -4.81 19.57 16.02
CA GLY A 112 -5.46 20.63 15.24
C GLY A 112 -5.22 20.57 13.72
N SER A 113 -4.06 20.10 13.25
CA SER A 113 -3.72 20.10 11.82
C SER A 113 -4.36 18.92 11.07
N ALA A 114 -4.44 17.76 11.73
CA ALA A 114 -5.03 16.55 11.16
C ALA A 114 -6.55 16.70 10.89
N MET A 115 -7.30 17.37 11.77
CA MET A 115 -8.73 17.62 11.56
C MET A 115 -9.00 18.55 10.38
N THR A 116 -8.16 19.59 10.19
CA THR A 116 -8.31 20.54 9.09
C THR A 116 -7.99 19.90 7.74
N LEU A 117 -6.93 19.10 7.67
CA LEU A 117 -6.57 18.36 6.47
C LEU A 117 -7.65 17.34 6.08
N ARG A 118 -8.14 16.57 7.05
CA ARG A 118 -9.23 15.62 6.81
C ARG A 118 -10.48 16.29 6.24
N ARG A 119 -10.85 17.47 6.76
CA ARG A 119 -11.97 18.26 6.24
C ARG A 119 -11.75 18.71 4.80
N GLY A 120 -10.53 19.16 4.46
CA GLY A 120 -10.21 19.56 3.09
C GLY A 120 -10.29 18.40 2.09
N VAL A 121 -9.81 17.22 2.47
CA VAL A 121 -9.93 16.00 1.64
C VAL A 121 -11.39 15.59 1.48
N GLU A 122 -12.17 15.63 2.57
CA GLU A 122 -13.59 15.27 2.56
C GLU A 122 -14.44 16.21 1.70
N GLU A 123 -14.10 17.50 1.68
CA GLU A 123 -14.78 18.51 0.86
C GLU A 123 -14.58 18.23 -0.63
N VAL A 124 -13.34 17.95 -1.04
CA VAL A 124 -13.02 17.64 -2.43
C VAL A 124 -13.64 16.31 -2.88
N LEU A 125 -13.61 15.27 -2.03
CA LEU A 125 -14.26 14.00 -2.32
C LEU A 125 -15.78 14.15 -2.47
N ARG A 126 -16.42 14.95 -1.61
CA ARG A 126 -17.87 15.20 -1.70
C ARG A 126 -18.25 15.97 -2.97
N GLU A 127 -17.35 16.80 -3.50
CA GLU A 127 -17.57 17.55 -4.74
C GLU A 127 -17.34 16.69 -6.00
N HIS A 128 -16.35 15.79 -5.99
CA HIS A 128 -15.89 15.08 -7.19
C HIS A 128 -16.24 13.57 -7.22
N TYR A 129 -16.69 12.99 -6.10
CA TYR A 129 -17.14 11.60 -5.99
C TYR A 129 -18.56 11.56 -5.38
N PRO A 130 -19.63 11.58 -6.20
CA PRO A 130 -21.02 11.67 -5.72
C PRO A 130 -21.45 10.53 -4.79
N SER A 131 -20.82 9.36 -4.90
CA SER A 131 -21.08 8.19 -4.05
C SER A 131 -20.36 8.26 -2.69
N PHE A 132 -19.59 9.33 -2.42
CA PHE A 132 -18.84 9.49 -1.18
C PHE A 132 -19.74 9.45 0.07
N ARG A 133 -19.41 8.55 1.01
CA ARG A 133 -20.09 8.42 2.30
C ARG A 133 -19.19 8.88 3.45
N GLU A 134 -18.00 8.30 3.56
CA GLU A 134 -17.06 8.64 4.62
C GLU A 134 -15.61 8.31 4.25
N ILE A 135 -14.68 8.95 4.98
CA ILE A 135 -13.26 8.60 4.97
C ILE A 135 -12.96 7.69 6.14
N VAL A 136 -12.32 6.56 5.88
CA VAL A 136 -11.66 5.75 6.91
C VAL A 136 -10.15 6.01 6.78
N ALA A 137 -9.63 6.80 7.72
CA ALA A 137 -8.20 7.03 7.82
C ALA A 137 -7.56 5.82 8.49
N HIS A 138 -6.69 5.15 7.76
CA HIS A 138 -5.75 4.19 8.33
C HIS A 138 -4.54 4.96 8.79
N GLU A 139 -4.17 4.79 10.05
CA GLU A 139 -2.83 5.19 10.44
C GLU A 139 -1.84 4.41 9.56
N PRO A 140 -0.64 4.95 9.25
CA PRO A 140 0.45 4.06 8.85
C PRO A 140 0.46 2.89 9.82
N ASP A 141 0.90 1.70 9.39
CA ASP A 141 1.23 0.62 10.32
C ASP A 141 2.31 1.15 11.27
N GLY A 142 1.87 1.89 12.26
CA GLY A 142 2.44 1.96 13.55
C GLY A 142 2.30 0.54 14.03
N GLN A 143 3.31 -0.27 13.71
CA GLN A 143 4.07 -0.76 14.83
C GLN A 143 4.56 0.45 15.65
N LEU A 144 3.63 1.11 16.34
CA LEU A 144 3.84 1.44 17.72
C LEU A 144 4.33 0.12 18.29
N LEU A 145 5.64 0.02 18.44
CA LEU A 145 6.28 -1.05 19.19
C LEU A 145 5.50 -1.10 20.49
N GLN A 146 4.54 -2.02 20.60
CA GLN A 146 3.80 -2.18 21.82
C GLN A 146 4.89 -2.50 22.83
N ILE A 147 5.12 -1.59 23.78
CA ILE A 147 6.21 -1.77 24.74
C ILE A 147 6.01 -3.09 25.51
N ALA A 148 4.77 -3.56 25.61
CA ALA A 148 4.40 -4.88 26.12
C ALA A 148 4.86 -6.07 25.24
N SER A 149 5.05 -5.86 23.94
CA SER A 149 5.52 -6.83 22.95
C SER A 149 7.02 -6.70 22.63
N LEU A 150 7.69 -5.62 23.07
CA LEU A 150 9.15 -5.54 23.13
C LEU A 150 9.66 -6.56 24.17
N ARG A 151 9.91 -7.80 23.73
CA ARG A 151 10.66 -8.74 24.57
C ARG A 151 12.05 -8.13 24.76
N ARG A 152 12.41 -7.86 26.02
CA ARG A 152 13.76 -7.42 26.35
C ARG A 152 14.76 -8.40 25.72
N PRO A 153 15.72 -7.93 24.92
CA PRO A 153 16.72 -8.81 24.32
C PRO A 153 17.41 -9.64 25.41
N VAL A 154 17.40 -10.95 25.24
CA VAL A 154 18.16 -11.89 26.06
C VAL A 154 19.48 -12.08 25.35
N PHE A 155 20.54 -11.56 25.95
CA PHE A 155 21.89 -11.67 25.41
C PHE A 155 22.56 -12.95 25.91
N VAL A 156 23.04 -13.76 24.98
CA VAL A 156 23.82 -14.98 25.24
C VAL A 156 25.24 -14.76 24.76
N GLU A 157 26.20 -15.32 25.47
CA GLU A 157 27.62 -15.27 25.13
C GLU A 157 27.88 -15.96 23.78
N ALA A 158 28.62 -15.27 22.91
CA ALA A 158 28.96 -15.69 21.55
C ALA A 158 30.48 -15.87 21.33
N GLY A 159 31.26 -15.88 22.43
CA GLY A 159 32.71 -16.01 22.45
C GLY A 159 33.45 -14.69 22.67
N ALA A 160 34.78 -14.75 22.71
CA ALA A 160 35.60 -13.56 22.88
C ALA A 160 35.62 -12.70 21.61
N ALA A 161 35.72 -11.38 21.77
CA ALA A 161 35.82 -10.43 20.66
C ALA A 161 37.17 -10.55 19.93
N GLU A 162 38.23 -10.90 20.66
CA GLU A 162 39.57 -11.12 20.12
C GLU A 162 39.66 -12.34 19.20
N ASP A 163 38.74 -13.30 19.34
CA ASP A 163 38.64 -14.49 18.49
C ASP A 163 38.02 -14.19 17.11
N LEU A 164 37.75 -12.92 16.79
CA LEU A 164 37.21 -12.49 15.50
C LEU A 164 38.04 -11.33 14.95
N ALA A 165 38.94 -11.61 14.00
CA ALA A 165 39.83 -10.60 13.46
C ALA A 165 39.09 -9.60 12.54
N PRO A 166 39.57 -8.35 12.37
CA PRO A 166 38.99 -7.41 11.41
C PRO A 166 38.92 -7.99 9.99
N GLY A 167 37.75 -7.89 9.36
CA GLY A 167 37.45 -8.47 8.05
C GLY A 167 36.97 -9.92 8.08
N GLU A 168 36.91 -10.55 9.26
CA GLU A 168 36.47 -11.93 9.42
C GLU A 168 34.95 -12.07 9.56
N LEU A 169 34.44 -13.19 9.07
CA LEU A 169 33.08 -13.67 9.27
C LEU A 169 33.13 -14.95 10.09
N ARG A 170 32.32 -15.04 11.15
CA ARG A 170 32.25 -16.24 12.00
C ARG A 170 30.81 -16.70 12.18
N PRO A 171 30.44 -17.90 11.70
CA PRO A 171 29.14 -18.48 11.98
C PRO A 171 29.08 -19.06 13.40
N LEU A 172 27.89 -19.01 14.00
CA LEU A 172 27.57 -19.65 15.27
C LEU A 172 26.12 -20.12 15.26
N SER A 173 25.85 -21.13 16.09
CA SER A 173 24.49 -21.55 16.41
C SER A 173 24.25 -21.36 17.90
N LEU A 174 23.30 -20.48 18.25
CA LEU A 174 22.94 -20.18 19.64
C LEU A 174 21.43 -20.24 19.78
N ASP A 175 20.94 -21.02 20.75
CA ASP A 175 19.50 -21.22 21.01
C ASP A 175 18.65 -21.52 19.75
N GLY A 176 19.22 -22.31 18.83
CA GLY A 176 18.56 -22.70 17.58
C GLY A 176 18.60 -21.66 16.46
N LEU A 177 19.24 -20.51 16.68
CA LEU A 177 19.43 -19.47 15.67
C LEU A 177 20.80 -19.62 15.00
N ALA A 178 20.81 -19.61 13.67
CA ALA A 178 22.04 -19.50 12.88
C ALA A 178 22.43 -18.01 12.78
N ILE A 179 23.56 -17.65 13.38
CA ILE A 179 24.04 -16.28 13.50
C ILE A 179 25.38 -16.18 12.76
N LEU A 180 25.61 -15.05 12.09
CA LEU A 180 26.87 -14.68 11.47
C LEU A 180 27.39 -13.42 12.16
N LEU A 181 28.55 -13.51 12.80
CA LEU A 181 29.31 -12.35 13.25
C LEU A 181 30.18 -11.83 12.11
N ALA A 182 30.27 -10.51 11.99
CA ALA A 182 31.10 -9.81 11.02
C ALA A 182 31.91 -8.73 11.74
N ASN A 183 33.24 -8.76 11.61
CA ASN A 183 34.09 -7.71 12.16
C ASN A 183 34.44 -6.69 11.07
N VAL A 184 33.80 -5.53 11.12
CA VAL A 184 34.03 -4.41 10.22
C VAL A 184 35.05 -3.47 10.89
N GLN A 185 36.32 -3.60 10.49
CA GLN A 185 37.41 -2.71 10.92
C GLN A 185 37.57 -2.57 12.46
N GLY A 186 37.28 -3.63 13.21
CA GLY A 186 37.39 -3.66 14.67
C GLY A 186 36.03 -3.65 15.39
N GLU A 187 34.96 -3.30 14.69
CA GLU A 187 33.60 -3.27 15.23
C GLU A 187 32.84 -4.53 14.83
N ILE A 188 32.22 -5.21 15.81
CA ILE A 188 31.52 -6.48 15.58
C ILE A 188 30.04 -6.22 15.35
N TYR A 189 29.51 -6.78 14.26
CA TYR A 189 28.11 -6.77 13.88
C TYR A 189 27.61 -8.22 13.80
N ALA A 190 26.30 -8.42 13.98
CA ALA A 190 25.69 -9.75 13.95
C ALA A 190 24.44 -9.78 13.07
N PHE A 191 24.26 -10.88 12.34
CA PHE A 191 23.14 -11.11 11.44
C PHE A 191 22.64 -12.54 11.53
N ARG A 192 21.45 -12.83 11.00
CA ARG A 192 21.11 -14.22 10.65
C ARG A 192 22.08 -14.72 9.58
N ASN A 193 22.56 -15.96 9.71
CA ASN A 193 23.43 -16.60 8.73
C ASN A 193 22.63 -17.16 7.54
N GLY A 194 21.89 -16.30 6.85
CA GLY A 194 21.10 -16.64 5.68
C GLY A 194 20.90 -15.43 4.78
N CYS A 195 21.16 -15.60 3.49
CA CYS A 195 20.95 -14.57 2.48
C CYS A 195 19.45 -14.23 2.40
N PRO A 196 19.05 -12.95 2.47
CA PRO A 196 17.64 -12.55 2.41
C PRO A 196 16.89 -12.96 1.14
N VAL A 197 17.60 -13.30 0.06
CA VAL A 197 16.99 -13.66 -1.23
C VAL A 197 16.47 -15.10 -1.24
N ASP A 198 17.27 -16.04 -0.71
CA ASP A 198 17.04 -17.48 -0.88
C ASP A 198 17.34 -18.31 0.38
N GLY A 199 17.76 -17.65 1.47
CA GLY A 199 18.08 -18.28 2.75
C GLY A 199 19.44 -18.98 2.80
N LEU A 200 20.27 -18.92 1.74
CA LEU A 200 21.54 -19.65 1.71
C LEU A 200 22.59 -19.06 2.67
N PRO A 201 23.46 -19.89 3.29
CA PRO A 201 24.41 -19.42 4.30
C PRO A 201 25.39 -18.35 3.80
N LEU A 202 25.64 -17.35 4.65
CA LEU A 202 26.52 -16.22 4.35
C LEU A 202 27.96 -16.42 4.87
N GLU A 203 28.20 -17.46 5.66
CA GLU A 203 29.50 -17.78 6.27
C GLU A 203 30.67 -17.97 5.31
N GLY A 204 30.41 -18.38 4.07
CA GLY A 204 31.42 -18.46 3.00
C GLY A 204 31.63 -17.15 2.24
N GLY A 205 30.94 -16.09 2.63
CA GLY A 205 30.96 -14.79 1.97
C GLY A 205 32.27 -14.04 2.15
N ARG A 206 32.40 -12.93 1.42
CA ARG A 206 33.56 -12.04 1.54
C ARG A 206 33.14 -10.75 2.22
N LEU A 207 33.86 -10.36 3.28
CA LEU A 207 33.74 -9.05 3.90
C LEU A 207 34.93 -8.18 3.49
N THR A 208 34.68 -7.12 2.74
CA THR A 208 35.70 -6.13 2.37
C THR A 208 35.26 -4.76 2.83
N GLU A 209 36.07 -4.12 3.67
CA GLU A 209 35.72 -2.87 4.35
C GLU A 209 34.39 -3.04 5.12
N ALA A 210 33.30 -2.47 4.63
CA ALA A 210 31.97 -2.60 5.21
C ALA A 210 31.00 -3.39 4.31
N VAL A 211 31.45 -3.98 3.21
CA VAL A 211 30.57 -4.68 2.26
C VAL A 211 30.72 -6.19 2.43
N LEU A 212 29.64 -6.83 2.89
CA LEU A 212 29.49 -8.28 2.90
C LEU A 212 28.89 -8.72 1.57
N VAL A 213 29.57 -9.62 0.87
CA VAL A 213 29.11 -10.23 -0.38
C VAL A 213 28.79 -11.70 -0.15
N CYS A 214 27.53 -12.07 -0.43
CA CYS A 214 27.05 -13.45 -0.42
C CYS A 214 27.83 -14.31 -1.42
N PRO A 215 28.29 -15.52 -1.02
CA PRO A 215 29.15 -16.34 -1.88
C PRO A 215 28.39 -17.04 -3.02
N TRP A 216 27.06 -17.06 -2.98
CA TRP A 216 26.23 -17.79 -3.93
C TRP A 216 25.86 -16.95 -5.14
N HIS A 217 25.23 -15.79 -4.90
CA HIS A 217 24.64 -14.95 -5.94
C HIS A 217 25.21 -13.52 -5.94
N ASN A 218 26.31 -13.28 -5.21
CA ASN A 218 27.00 -11.98 -5.11
C ASN A 218 26.14 -10.82 -4.59
N CYS A 219 25.05 -11.13 -3.88
CA CYS A 219 24.27 -10.17 -3.12
C CYS A 219 25.18 -9.37 -2.19
N ALA A 220 25.12 -8.05 -2.25
CA ALA A 220 26.02 -7.17 -1.51
C ALA A 220 25.25 -6.37 -0.46
N PHE A 221 25.81 -6.31 0.75
CA PHE A 221 25.18 -5.67 1.90
C PHE A 221 26.17 -4.77 2.63
N ASP A 222 25.72 -3.63 3.12
CA ASP A 222 26.48 -2.85 4.11
C ASP A 222 26.40 -3.58 5.46
N ALA A 223 27.51 -4.20 5.86
CA ALA A 223 27.66 -5.01 7.07
C ALA A 223 27.61 -4.21 8.38
N ARG A 224 27.37 -2.88 8.34
CA ARG A 224 27.10 -2.07 9.53
C ARG A 224 25.61 -1.86 9.76
N THR A 225 24.83 -1.87 8.67
CA THR A 225 23.40 -1.54 8.69
C THR A 225 22.49 -2.70 8.27
N GLY A 226 23.05 -3.71 7.60
CA GLY A 226 22.32 -4.79 6.95
C GLY A 226 21.68 -4.40 5.61
N LYS A 227 21.72 -3.13 5.19
CA LYS A 227 21.06 -2.69 3.96
C LYS A 227 21.69 -3.31 2.71
N ARG A 228 20.85 -3.67 1.75
CA ARG A 228 21.26 -4.12 0.42
C ARG A 228 21.87 -2.95 -0.36
N VAL A 229 22.99 -3.17 -1.06
CA VAL A 229 23.70 -2.11 -1.78
C VAL A 229 23.73 -2.28 -3.30
N ASP A 230 23.60 -3.50 -3.82
CA ASP A 230 23.51 -3.78 -5.26
C ASP A 230 22.11 -3.58 -5.84
N ASP A 231 21.06 -3.78 -5.03
CA ASP A 231 19.68 -3.48 -5.38
C ASP A 231 18.90 -3.07 -4.12
N GLN A 232 18.54 -1.79 -4.02
CA GLN A 232 17.85 -1.27 -2.83
C GLN A 232 16.36 -1.64 -2.78
N SER A 233 15.80 -2.22 -3.84
CA SER A 233 14.42 -2.73 -3.85
C SER A 233 14.29 -4.12 -3.21
N GLU A 234 15.42 -4.82 -3.05
CA GLU A 234 15.50 -6.17 -2.47
C GLU A 234 15.81 -6.14 -0.95
N PRO A 235 15.44 -7.17 -0.18
CA PRO A 235 15.56 -7.16 1.27
C PRO A 235 17.01 -7.15 1.78
N GLY A 236 17.23 -6.45 2.90
CA GLY A 236 18.49 -6.41 3.64
C GLY A 236 18.67 -7.56 4.63
N LEU A 237 19.87 -7.68 5.20
CA LEU A 237 20.22 -8.66 6.23
C LEU A 237 19.33 -8.50 7.47
N ALA A 238 18.90 -9.62 8.03
CA ALA A 238 18.26 -9.64 9.34
C ALA A 238 19.29 -9.39 10.44
N VAL A 239 19.32 -8.17 10.97
CA VAL A 239 20.26 -7.71 12.01
C VAL A 239 19.94 -8.37 13.35
N VAL A 240 20.98 -8.85 14.03
CA VAL A 240 20.89 -9.39 15.40
C VAL A 240 21.60 -8.40 16.33
N PRO A 241 20.94 -7.91 17.40
CA PRO A 241 21.61 -7.05 18.37
C PRO A 241 22.82 -7.72 19.00
N VAL A 242 23.92 -6.98 19.08
CA VAL A 242 25.19 -7.41 19.67
C VAL A 242 25.64 -6.41 20.73
N ALA A 243 26.25 -6.92 21.80
CA ALA A 243 26.89 -6.14 22.85
C ALA A 243 28.29 -6.71 23.12
N ILE A 244 29.23 -5.83 23.45
CA ILE A 244 30.56 -6.23 23.90
C ILE A 244 30.71 -5.77 25.34
N GLU A 245 30.85 -6.71 26.26
CA GLU A 245 31.03 -6.46 27.70
C GLU A 245 32.31 -7.16 28.14
N ASP A 246 33.27 -6.42 28.69
CA ASP A 246 34.54 -6.95 29.18
C ASP A 246 35.31 -7.82 28.14
N GLY A 247 35.20 -7.48 26.85
CA GLY A 247 35.84 -8.22 25.75
C GLY A 247 35.08 -9.46 25.27
N VAL A 248 33.91 -9.74 25.83
CA VAL A 248 33.05 -10.85 25.44
C VAL A 248 31.94 -10.36 24.51
N VAL A 249 31.79 -11.01 23.35
CA VAL A 249 30.68 -10.77 22.43
C VAL A 249 29.43 -11.45 22.98
N ARG A 250 28.33 -10.72 23.04
CA ARG A 250 27.01 -11.24 23.41
C ARG A 250 26.01 -10.88 22.33
N VAL A 251 25.16 -11.82 21.95
CA VAL A 251 24.15 -11.61 20.91
C VAL A 251 22.76 -11.90 21.44
N ALA A 252 21.76 -11.15 20.95
CA ALA A 252 20.38 -11.36 21.36
C ALA A 252 19.77 -12.58 20.66
N VAL A 253 19.20 -13.50 21.43
CA VAL A 253 18.67 -14.79 20.93
C VAL A 253 17.13 -14.87 20.86
N ASN A 254 16.43 -13.90 21.43
CA ASN A 254 14.96 -13.84 21.44
C ASN A 254 14.41 -12.73 20.53
N VAL A 255 15.20 -12.33 19.53
CA VAL A 255 14.80 -11.40 18.48
C VAL A 255 14.16 -12.22 17.36
N ALA A 256 12.86 -11.98 17.10
CA ALA A 256 12.11 -12.63 16.03
C ALA A 256 12.55 -12.05 14.68
#